data_AF-A0A5D4TKA6-F1
#
_entry.id   AF-A0A5D4TKA6-F1
#
_cell.length_a   1.000
_cell.length_b   1.000
_cell.length_c   1.000
_cell.angle_alpha   90.00
_cell.angle_beta   90.00
_cell.angle_gamma   90.00
#
_symmetry.space_group_name_H-M   'P 1'
#
loop_
_entity.id
_entity.type
_entity.pdbx_description
1 polymer ?
#
loop_
_entity_poly.entity_id
_entity_poly.type
_entity_poly.pdbx_seq_one_letter_code
_entity_poly.pdbx_strand_id
1 'polypeptide(L)'
;MITKRVILITDGDVYAKKTIQLVAKHYGGRCISASFGNPTLLSGEELVKLILQAKSEPVFVMFDDSGFLGEGSGERALRYVATHEQIEVLGVIAVASKTHQSEWTRVHVTVDRDLQVSSHGVDKSGIQEMDIGRINGDTVYCLDELHFPLIVGIGDIGKMARRDDVKRGAPITSKAVKIILERNGYDVSQWNGKSTDITEADE
;
A
#
# COMPACT_ATOMS: atom_id res chain seq x y z
N MET A 1 14.53 -18.39 12.35
CA MET A 1 14.88 -17.07 11.79
C MET A 1 13.76 -16.11 12.16
N ILE A 2 14.07 -14.84 12.46
CA ILE A 2 13.03 -13.83 12.72
C ILE A 2 12.53 -13.35 11.36
N THR A 3 11.24 -13.51 11.10
CA THR A 3 10.55 -13.00 9.92
C THR A 3 9.86 -11.68 10.27
N LYS A 4 9.93 -10.69 9.37
CA LYS A 4 9.20 -9.42 9.51
C LYS A 4 7.94 -9.44 8.67
N ARG A 5 6.81 -9.09 9.29
CA ARG A 5 5.51 -8.98 8.63
C ARG A 5 5.36 -7.63 7.93
N VAL A 6 5.11 -7.64 6.63
CA VAL A 6 5.15 -6.45 5.77
C VAL A 6 3.86 -6.28 4.97
N ILE A 7 3.42 -5.04 4.82
CA ILE A 7 2.41 -4.62 3.84
C ILE A 7 3.12 -3.79 2.77
N LEU A 8 2.96 -4.19 1.50
CA LEU A 8 3.57 -3.51 0.35
C LEU A 8 2.55 -2.56 -0.28
N ILE A 9 3.01 -1.40 -0.77
CA ILE A 9 2.15 -0.36 -1.35
C ILE A 9 2.75 0.09 -2.69
N THR A 10 1.96 0.08 -3.76
CA THR A 10 2.42 0.47 -5.11
C THR A 10 2.16 1.95 -5.41
N ASP A 11 2.56 2.82 -4.49
CA ASP A 11 2.57 4.28 -4.63
C ASP A 11 3.63 4.84 -3.67
N GLY A 12 4.41 5.82 -4.12
CA GLY A 12 5.54 6.37 -3.38
C GLY A 12 5.56 7.89 -3.34
N ASP A 13 4.50 8.57 -3.79
CA ASP A 13 4.44 10.02 -3.78
C ASP A 13 4.36 10.63 -2.35
N VAL A 14 4.43 11.95 -2.27
CA VAL A 14 4.40 12.67 -0.98
C VAL A 14 3.06 12.56 -0.23
N TYR A 15 1.96 12.30 -0.92
CA TYR A 15 0.64 12.05 -0.34
C TYR A 15 0.56 10.62 0.19
N ALA A 16 1.07 9.65 -0.57
CA ALA A 16 1.21 8.26 -0.15
C ALA A 16 2.02 8.16 1.14
N LYS A 17 3.20 8.80 1.18
CA LYS A 17 4.06 8.86 2.38
C LYS A 17 3.30 9.31 3.62
N LYS A 18 2.66 10.48 3.56
CA LYS A 18 1.94 11.06 4.71
C LYS A 18 0.79 10.15 5.15
N THR A 19 0.07 9.59 4.19
CA THR A 19 -1.10 8.74 4.43
C THR A 19 -0.69 7.41 5.06
N ILE A 20 0.30 6.72 4.49
CA ILE A 20 0.80 5.46 5.02
C ILE A 20 1.46 5.64 6.39
N GLN A 21 2.16 6.75 6.62
CA GLN A 21 2.69 7.05 7.97
C GLN A 21 1.57 7.18 9.01
N LEU A 22 0.50 7.91 8.69
CA LEU A 22 -0.67 8.06 9.57
C LEU A 22 -1.34 6.70 9.84
N VAL A 23 -1.63 5.94 8.78
CA VAL A 23 -2.34 4.66 8.88
C VAL A 23 -1.50 3.60 9.61
N ALA A 24 -0.19 3.53 9.32
CA ALA A 24 0.72 2.64 10.04
C ALA A 24 0.74 2.97 11.54
N LYS A 25 0.84 4.25 11.92
CA LYS A 25 0.79 4.69 13.32
C LYS A 25 -0.54 4.30 13.98
N HIS A 26 -1.66 4.50 13.29
CA HIS A 26 -2.98 4.14 13.79
C HIS A 26 -3.08 2.65 14.14
N TYR A 27 -2.58 1.76 13.27
CA TYR A 27 -2.58 0.31 13.49
C TYR A 27 -1.35 -0.23 14.23
N GLY A 28 -0.61 0.63 14.95
CA GLY A 28 0.55 0.22 15.76
C GLY A 28 1.76 -0.32 14.98
N GLY A 29 1.75 -0.18 13.65
CA GLY A 29 2.82 -0.62 12.76
C GLY A 29 3.92 0.42 12.55
N ARG A 30 4.79 0.17 11.59
CA ARG A 30 5.92 1.05 11.24
C ARG A 30 5.94 1.33 9.74
N CYS A 31 5.81 2.59 9.35
CA CYS A 31 6.13 3.01 7.98
C CYS A 31 7.65 3.18 7.82
N ILE A 32 8.25 2.56 6.81
CA ILE A 32 9.60 2.91 6.35
C ILE A 32 9.45 4.16 5.50
N SER A 33 9.36 5.33 6.13
CA SER A 33 9.09 6.59 5.44
C SER A 33 10.18 7.01 4.46
N ALA A 34 11.36 6.37 4.51
CA ALA A 34 12.44 6.52 3.53
C ALA A 34 12.20 5.74 2.22
N SER A 35 11.23 4.81 2.20
CA SER A 35 10.84 4.07 0.98
C SER A 35 10.01 4.91 0.00
N PHE A 36 9.57 6.11 0.40
CA PHE A 36 8.90 7.02 -0.53
C PHE A 36 9.86 7.44 -1.66
N GLY A 37 9.29 7.76 -2.81
CA GLY A 37 10.00 8.14 -4.02
C GLY A 37 9.06 7.96 -5.20
N ASN A 38 9.13 8.87 -6.16
CA ASN A 38 8.41 8.78 -7.43
C ASN A 38 9.44 9.22 -8.50
N PRO A 39 10.37 8.32 -8.92
CA PRO A 39 10.33 6.86 -8.71
C PRO A 39 11.06 6.41 -7.42
N THR A 40 10.96 5.12 -7.10
CA THR A 40 11.66 4.49 -5.96
C THR A 40 13.17 4.64 -6.11
N LEU A 41 13.83 5.16 -5.06
CA LEU A 41 15.27 5.45 -5.06
C LEU A 41 16.12 4.38 -4.38
N LEU A 42 15.59 3.73 -3.34
CA LEU A 42 16.32 2.71 -2.57
C LEU A 42 16.25 1.36 -3.27
N SER A 43 17.35 0.60 -3.23
CA SER A 43 17.37 -0.77 -3.74
C SER A 43 16.55 -1.71 -2.85
N GLY A 44 16.22 -2.89 -3.37
CA GLY A 44 15.59 -3.96 -2.59
C GLY A 44 16.41 -4.35 -1.36
N GLU A 45 17.74 -4.45 -1.50
CA GLU A 45 18.67 -4.75 -0.41
C GLU A 45 18.65 -3.67 0.69
N GLU A 46 18.62 -2.40 0.30
CA GLU A 46 18.56 -1.28 1.23
C GLU A 46 17.22 -1.26 1.98
N LEU A 47 16.11 -1.50 1.27
CA LEU A 47 14.78 -1.59 1.88
C LEU A 47 14.70 -2.78 2.85
N VAL A 48 15.20 -3.95 2.49
CA VAL A 48 15.25 -5.12 3.39
C VAL A 48 16.00 -4.79 4.68
N LYS A 49 17.17 -4.13 4.59
CA LYS A 49 17.93 -3.71 5.78
C LYS A 49 17.09 -2.82 6.70
N LEU A 50 16.36 -1.85 6.15
CA LEU A 50 15.48 -0.97 6.91
C LEU A 50 14.28 -1.71 7.53
N ILE A 51 13.66 -2.63 6.78
CA ILE A 51 12.54 -3.45 7.24
C ILE A 51 12.97 -4.31 8.44
N LEU A 52 14.13 -4.97 8.35
CA LEU A 52 14.64 -5.84 9.41
C LEU A 52 15.00 -5.07 10.69
N GLN A 53 15.32 -3.77 10.58
CA GLN A 53 15.58 -2.87 11.72
C GLN A 53 14.29 -2.31 12.36
N ALA A 54 13.12 -2.49 11.75
CA ALA A 54 11.87 -1.94 12.26
C ALA A 54 11.50 -2.53 13.63
N LYS A 55 11.30 -1.63 14.60
CA LYS A 55 10.96 -1.98 16.00
C LYS A 55 9.52 -2.44 16.20
N SER A 56 8.64 -2.20 15.23
CA SER A 56 7.20 -2.49 15.33
C SER A 56 6.72 -3.11 14.03
N GLU A 57 5.70 -3.95 14.12
CA GLU A 57 5.11 -4.67 13.01
C GLU A 57 3.58 -4.53 13.02
N PRO A 58 2.91 -4.54 11.85
CA PRO A 58 3.50 -4.75 10.53
C PRO A 58 4.28 -3.53 10.01
N VAL A 59 5.22 -3.79 9.11
CA VAL A 59 6.02 -2.78 8.43
C VAL A 59 5.35 -2.40 7.12
N PHE A 60 5.28 -1.10 6.80
CA PHE A 60 4.68 -0.58 5.57
C PHE A 60 5.78 -0.01 4.68
N VAL A 61 5.80 -0.44 3.41
CA VAL A 61 6.87 -0.11 2.45
C VAL A 61 6.24 0.29 1.11
N MET A 62 6.69 1.43 0.59
CA MET A 62 6.18 2.04 -0.64
C MET A 62 7.10 1.74 -1.82
N PHE A 63 6.51 1.59 -3.00
CA PHE A 63 7.16 1.35 -4.27
C PHE A 63 6.43 2.11 -5.38
N ASP A 64 7.17 2.74 -6.28
CA ASP A 64 6.66 3.58 -7.36
C ASP A 64 7.65 3.59 -8.54
N ASP A 65 7.12 3.58 -9.75
CA ASP A 65 7.85 3.59 -11.02
C ASP A 65 7.63 4.85 -11.86
N SER A 66 6.75 5.77 -11.43
CA SER A 66 6.55 7.08 -12.06
C SER A 66 6.16 7.04 -13.54
N GLY A 67 5.33 6.08 -13.93
CA GLY A 67 4.91 5.88 -15.30
C GLY A 67 5.99 5.29 -16.21
N PHE A 68 7.06 4.72 -15.64
CA PHE A 68 7.99 3.91 -16.42
C PHE A 68 7.26 2.69 -16.97
N LEU A 69 7.39 2.45 -18.28
CA LEU A 69 6.74 1.31 -18.93
C LEU A 69 7.57 0.03 -18.74
N GLY A 70 6.94 -1.02 -18.22
CA GLY A 70 7.58 -2.27 -17.83
C GLY A 70 8.27 -2.19 -16.47
N GLU A 71 9.16 -3.14 -16.17
CA GLU A 71 9.73 -3.27 -14.83
C GLU A 71 10.68 -2.10 -14.49
N GLY A 72 10.19 -1.16 -13.68
CA GLY A 72 10.95 0.00 -13.19
C GLY A 72 11.71 -0.28 -11.89
N SER A 73 12.22 0.78 -11.25
CA SER A 73 12.98 0.64 -9.99
C SER A 73 12.13 0.21 -8.81
N GLY A 74 10.89 0.70 -8.73
CA GLY A 74 9.88 0.30 -7.76
C GLY A 74 9.52 -1.16 -7.88
N GLU A 75 9.17 -1.65 -9.08
CA GLU A 75 8.85 -3.07 -9.26
C GLU A 75 10.02 -4.01 -8.97
N ARG A 76 11.25 -3.66 -9.40
CA ARG A 76 12.45 -4.45 -9.05
C ARG A 76 12.67 -4.52 -7.55
N ALA A 77 12.54 -3.39 -6.85
CA ALA A 77 12.69 -3.33 -5.40
C ALA A 77 11.57 -4.10 -4.68
N LEU A 78 10.32 -4.01 -5.17
CA LEU A 78 9.18 -4.74 -4.66
C LEU A 78 9.41 -6.24 -4.76
N ARG A 79 9.82 -6.73 -5.94
CA ARG A 79 10.11 -8.15 -6.17
C ARG A 79 11.17 -8.68 -5.20
N TYR A 80 12.26 -7.92 -5.03
CA TYR A 80 13.33 -8.29 -4.11
C TYR A 80 12.80 -8.42 -2.67
N VAL A 81 12.05 -7.43 -2.19
CA VAL A 81 11.46 -7.43 -0.85
C VAL A 81 10.45 -8.57 -0.68
N ALA A 82 9.57 -8.78 -1.65
CA ALA A 82 8.49 -9.77 -1.60
C ALA A 82 8.98 -11.21 -1.59
N THR A 83 10.16 -11.48 -2.16
CA THR A 83 10.75 -12.82 -2.26
C THR A 83 11.82 -13.09 -1.20
N HIS A 84 12.11 -12.12 -0.33
CA HIS A 84 13.17 -12.24 0.67
C HIS A 84 12.79 -13.22 1.80
N GLU A 85 13.65 -14.18 2.12
CA GLU A 85 13.37 -15.29 3.06
C GLU A 85 13.03 -14.84 4.50
N GLN A 86 13.45 -13.64 4.89
CA GLN A 86 13.18 -13.04 6.20
C GLN A 86 11.97 -12.10 6.22
N ILE A 87 11.20 -12.04 5.13
CA ILE A 87 10.02 -11.18 5.00
C ILE A 87 8.79 -12.04 4.76
N GLU A 88 7.75 -11.77 5.54
CA GLU A 88 6.42 -12.33 5.37
C GLU A 88 5.49 -11.23 4.87
N VAL A 89 5.05 -11.33 3.62
CA VAL A 89 4.12 -10.35 3.05
C VAL A 89 2.69 -10.68 3.49
N LEU A 90 2.08 -9.80 4.29
CA LEU A 90 0.69 -9.95 4.74
C LEU A 90 -0.32 -9.62 3.63
N GLY A 91 0.06 -8.73 2.73
CA GLY A 91 -0.74 -8.30 1.60
C GLY A 91 -0.17 -7.08 0.90
N VAL A 92 -0.78 -6.74 -0.23
CA VAL A 92 -0.40 -5.62 -1.08
C VAL A 92 -1.58 -4.65 -1.20
N ILE A 93 -1.29 -3.36 -1.13
CA ILE A 93 -2.19 -2.29 -1.56
C ILE A 93 -1.77 -1.89 -2.96
N ALA A 94 -2.55 -2.31 -3.95
CA ALA A 94 -2.35 -1.96 -5.35
C ALA A 94 -3.08 -0.65 -5.65
N VAL A 95 -2.37 0.34 -6.18
CA VAL A 95 -2.87 1.71 -6.36
C VAL A 95 -3.14 1.97 -7.84
N ALA A 96 -4.36 2.39 -8.15
CA ALA A 96 -4.74 2.73 -9.50
C ALA A 96 -4.09 4.05 -9.92
N SER A 97 -3.53 4.08 -11.14
CA SER A 97 -2.88 5.27 -11.68
C SER A 97 -3.35 5.56 -13.11
N LYS A 98 -2.93 6.71 -13.66
CA LYS A 98 -3.25 7.08 -15.04
C LYS A 98 -2.21 6.47 -15.96
N THR A 99 -2.35 5.18 -16.25
CA THR A 99 -1.55 4.52 -17.30
C THR A 99 -2.31 4.51 -18.62
N HIS A 100 -1.60 4.29 -19.72
CA HIS A 100 -2.17 4.13 -21.07
C HIS A 100 -2.95 2.80 -21.24
N GLN A 101 -3.64 2.33 -20.20
CA GLN A 101 -4.39 1.05 -20.13
C GLN A 101 -3.56 -0.24 -20.35
N SER A 102 -2.27 -0.12 -20.65
CA SER A 102 -1.38 -1.24 -20.94
C SER A 102 -0.92 -2.00 -19.68
N GLU A 103 -0.88 -1.33 -18.53
CA GLU A 103 -0.34 -1.89 -17.29
C GLU A 103 -1.45 -2.05 -16.25
N TRP A 104 -1.60 -3.29 -15.80
CA TRP A 104 -2.68 -3.73 -14.93
C TRP A 104 -2.28 -4.99 -14.16
N THR A 105 -3.02 -5.28 -13.09
CA THR A 105 -2.85 -6.50 -12.29
C THR A 105 -4.20 -7.03 -11.82
N ARG A 106 -4.23 -8.29 -11.42
CA ARG A 106 -5.34 -8.89 -10.69
C ARG A 106 -5.34 -8.46 -9.23
N VAL A 107 -6.52 -8.12 -8.73
CA VAL A 107 -6.75 -7.82 -7.32
C VAL A 107 -7.84 -8.73 -6.77
N HIS A 108 -7.76 -9.02 -5.47
CA HIS A 108 -8.73 -9.89 -4.81
C HIS A 108 -10.01 -9.14 -4.47
N VAL A 109 -9.87 -7.90 -4.00
CA VAL A 109 -10.96 -6.97 -3.69
C VAL A 109 -10.48 -5.55 -3.93
N THR A 110 -11.41 -4.61 -4.06
CA THR A 110 -11.13 -3.18 -4.09
C THR A 110 -11.86 -2.45 -2.98
N VAL A 111 -11.37 -1.26 -2.63
CA VAL A 111 -12.10 -0.28 -1.82
C VAL A 111 -12.26 0.99 -2.64
N ASP A 112 -13.51 1.36 -2.93
CA ASP A 112 -13.80 2.58 -3.66
C ASP A 112 -13.79 3.82 -2.75
N ARG A 113 -13.93 5.00 -3.35
CA ARG A 113 -13.94 6.28 -2.63
C ARG A 113 -15.14 6.45 -1.69
N ASP A 114 -16.18 5.66 -1.87
CA ASP A 114 -17.41 5.63 -1.07
C ASP A 114 -17.36 4.51 -0.01
N LEU A 115 -16.16 3.94 0.23
CA LEU A 115 -15.86 2.88 1.20
C LEU A 115 -16.56 1.55 0.93
N GLN A 116 -17.05 1.36 -0.29
CA GLN A 116 -17.62 0.09 -0.72
C GLN A 116 -16.50 -0.88 -1.07
N VAL A 117 -16.65 -2.11 -0.60
CA VAL A 117 -15.75 -3.20 -0.92
C VAL A 117 -16.40 -4.03 -2.01
N SER A 118 -15.71 -4.23 -3.13
CA SER A 118 -16.24 -4.98 -4.26
C SER A 118 -15.18 -5.86 -4.91
N SER A 119 -15.61 -6.72 -5.83
CA SER A 119 -14.72 -7.44 -6.74
C SER A 119 -14.44 -6.67 -8.02
N HIS A 120 -15.03 -5.49 -8.23
CA HIS A 120 -14.79 -4.68 -9.43
C HIS A 120 -13.54 -3.83 -9.28
N GLY A 121 -12.92 -3.46 -10.39
CA GLY A 121 -11.81 -2.52 -10.43
C GLY A 121 -12.19 -1.14 -9.90
N VAL A 122 -11.19 -0.31 -9.64
CA VAL A 122 -11.37 1.10 -9.32
C VAL A 122 -10.36 1.92 -10.11
N ASP A 123 -10.79 3.09 -10.57
CA ASP A 123 -9.91 4.04 -11.23
C ASP A 123 -9.07 4.83 -10.21
N LYS A 124 -8.15 5.67 -10.71
CA LYS A 124 -7.33 6.57 -9.89
C LYS A 124 -8.15 7.50 -8.98
N SER A 125 -9.37 7.84 -9.36
CA SER A 125 -10.27 8.67 -8.55
C SER A 125 -11.02 7.89 -7.47
N GLY A 126 -10.82 6.56 -7.40
CA GLY A 126 -11.54 5.64 -6.54
C GLY A 126 -12.98 5.41 -7.00
N ILE A 127 -13.27 5.58 -8.29
CA ILE A 127 -14.57 5.27 -8.88
C ILE A 127 -14.53 3.83 -9.37
N GLN A 128 -15.55 3.05 -9.02
CA GLN A 128 -15.66 1.67 -9.46
C GLN A 128 -15.74 1.57 -11.01
N GLU A 129 -14.97 0.64 -11.57
CA GLU A 129 -14.99 0.30 -13.00
C GLU A 129 -15.81 -0.96 -13.26
N MET A 130 -16.08 -1.27 -14.53
CA MET A 130 -16.84 -2.47 -14.91
C MET A 130 -15.98 -3.74 -14.87
N ASP A 131 -14.65 -3.60 -15.03
CA ASP A 131 -13.71 -4.71 -15.00
C ASP A 131 -13.76 -5.44 -13.64
N ILE A 132 -13.70 -6.77 -13.66
CA ILE A 132 -13.77 -7.59 -12.45
C ILE A 132 -12.35 -8.04 -12.08
N GLY A 133 -11.98 -7.76 -10.83
CA GLY A 133 -10.75 -8.24 -10.20
C GLY A 133 -9.50 -7.67 -10.82
N ARG A 134 -9.56 -6.48 -11.42
CA ARG A 134 -8.45 -5.84 -12.14
C ARG A 134 -8.35 -4.36 -11.79
N ILE A 135 -7.13 -3.85 -11.66
CA ILE A 135 -6.86 -2.41 -11.63
C ILE A 135 -5.77 -2.06 -12.65
N ASN A 136 -5.77 -0.83 -13.13
CA ASN A 136 -4.70 -0.30 -13.98
C ASN A 136 -3.76 0.58 -13.14
N GLY A 137 -2.45 0.39 -13.29
CA GLY A 137 -1.42 1.11 -12.52
C GLY A 137 -0.03 0.92 -13.14
N ASP A 138 0.89 1.82 -12.84
CA ASP A 138 2.26 1.89 -13.39
C ASP A 138 3.30 1.17 -12.53
N THR A 139 2.91 0.63 -11.38
CA THR A 139 3.82 -0.12 -10.47
C THR A 139 3.16 -1.40 -9.97
N VAL A 140 2.28 -1.97 -10.79
CA VAL A 140 1.45 -3.12 -10.42
C VAL A 140 1.68 -4.34 -11.29
N TYR A 141 2.37 -4.20 -12.42
CA TYR A 141 2.58 -5.26 -13.40
C TYR A 141 3.29 -6.48 -12.79
N CYS A 142 4.32 -6.25 -11.97
CA CYS A 142 5.05 -7.33 -11.31
C CYS A 142 4.20 -8.18 -10.33
N LEU A 143 3.02 -7.69 -9.92
CA LEU A 143 2.19 -8.37 -8.92
C LEU A 143 1.57 -9.67 -9.44
N ASP A 144 1.27 -9.76 -10.75
CA ASP A 144 0.72 -10.98 -11.36
C ASP A 144 1.77 -12.11 -11.50
N GLU A 145 3.06 -11.76 -11.41
CA GLU A 145 4.17 -12.71 -11.48
C GLU A 145 4.57 -13.26 -10.11
N LEU A 146 4.00 -12.70 -9.04
CA LEU A 146 4.29 -13.02 -7.65
C LEU A 146 3.05 -13.57 -6.96
N HIS A 147 3.27 -14.40 -5.95
CA HIS A 147 2.17 -14.97 -5.18
C HIS A 147 1.98 -14.19 -3.88
N PHE A 148 0.89 -13.44 -3.80
CA PHE A 148 0.51 -12.69 -2.59
C PHE A 148 -0.75 -13.28 -1.95
N PRO A 149 -0.84 -13.33 -0.60
CA PRO A 149 -2.02 -13.87 0.07
C PRO A 149 -3.26 -12.98 -0.08
N LEU A 150 -3.06 -11.67 -0.29
CA LEU A 150 -4.11 -10.70 -0.53
C LEU A 150 -3.56 -9.48 -1.27
N ILE A 151 -4.35 -8.97 -2.20
CA ILE A 151 -4.09 -7.75 -2.95
C ILE A 151 -5.39 -6.94 -2.92
N VAL A 152 -5.33 -5.76 -2.30
CA VAL A 152 -6.45 -4.84 -2.18
C VAL A 152 -6.20 -3.66 -3.11
N GLY A 153 -7.06 -3.47 -4.10
CA GLY A 153 -6.99 -2.35 -5.03
C GLY A 153 -7.65 -1.08 -4.48
N ILE A 154 -7.02 0.08 -4.61
CA ILE A 154 -7.59 1.39 -4.26
C ILE A 154 -7.23 2.45 -5.31
N GLY A 155 -7.90 3.60 -5.26
CA GLY A 155 -7.50 4.79 -6.03
C GLY A 155 -6.28 5.52 -5.44
N ASP A 156 -6.02 6.72 -5.92
CA ASP A 156 -4.85 7.54 -5.55
C ASP A 156 -4.81 7.89 -4.05
N ILE A 157 -3.78 7.40 -3.36
CA ILE A 157 -3.66 7.46 -1.89
C ILE A 157 -3.65 8.90 -1.40
N GLY A 158 -4.45 9.18 -0.37
CA GLY A 158 -4.54 10.51 0.22
C GLY A 158 -5.30 11.54 -0.63
N LYS A 159 -5.74 11.19 -1.85
CA LYS A 159 -6.42 12.08 -2.79
C LYS A 159 -7.90 11.74 -2.94
N MET A 160 -8.28 10.84 -3.85
CA MET A 160 -9.65 10.37 -4.14
C MET A 160 -10.77 11.39 -3.84
N ALA A 161 -10.72 12.58 -4.47
CA ALA A 161 -11.65 13.69 -4.24
C ALA A 161 -11.74 14.17 -2.76
N ARG A 162 -10.60 14.23 -2.07
CA ARG A 162 -10.45 14.50 -0.62
C ARG A 162 -11.17 13.51 0.29
N ARG A 163 -11.57 12.35 -0.23
CA ARG A 163 -12.23 11.31 0.56
C ARG A 163 -11.23 10.48 1.34
N ASP A 164 -9.98 10.42 0.88
CA ASP A 164 -8.88 9.75 1.58
C ASP A 164 -7.91 10.70 2.30
N ASP A 165 -8.29 11.97 2.49
CA ASP A 165 -7.40 12.97 3.07
C ASP A 165 -6.94 12.57 4.49
N VAL A 166 -5.65 12.77 4.80
CA VAL A 166 -5.06 12.51 6.12
C VAL A 166 -5.77 13.25 7.26
N LYS A 167 -6.31 14.45 7.00
CA LYS A 167 -7.11 15.22 7.99
C LYS A 167 -8.41 14.52 8.38
N ARG A 168 -8.85 13.54 7.57
CA ARG A 168 -10.03 12.70 7.80
C ARG A 168 -9.65 11.30 8.29
N GLY A 169 -8.37 11.07 8.60
CA GLY A 169 -7.87 9.76 8.99
C GLY A 169 -7.59 8.80 7.82
N ALA A 170 -7.58 9.30 6.58
CA ALA A 170 -7.41 8.48 5.37
C ALA A 170 -8.29 7.22 5.36
N PRO A 171 -9.62 7.37 5.33
CA PRO A 171 -10.54 6.27 5.61
C PRO A 171 -10.49 5.14 4.57
N ILE A 172 -10.11 5.42 3.31
CA ILE A 172 -10.06 4.41 2.24
C ILE A 172 -8.79 3.59 2.39
N THR A 173 -7.63 4.23 2.55
CA THR A 173 -6.37 3.53 2.82
C THR A 173 -6.43 2.77 4.15
N SER A 174 -7.02 3.37 5.18
CA SER A 174 -7.27 2.70 6.47
C SER A 174 -8.15 1.47 6.34
N LYS A 175 -9.17 1.49 5.47
CA LYS A 175 -10.04 0.36 5.20
C LYS A 175 -9.31 -0.75 4.45
N ALA A 176 -8.44 -0.41 3.48
CA ALA A 176 -7.61 -1.39 2.78
C ALA A 176 -6.62 -2.09 3.72
N VAL A 177 -5.93 -1.33 4.57
CA VAL A 177 -5.05 -1.89 5.61
C VAL A 177 -5.84 -2.77 6.57
N LYS A 178 -7.00 -2.32 7.04
CA LYS A 178 -7.88 -3.10 7.91
C LYS A 178 -8.20 -4.48 7.33
N ILE A 179 -8.60 -4.52 6.06
CA ILE A 179 -8.91 -5.77 5.36
C ILE A 179 -7.70 -6.72 5.37
N ILE A 180 -6.50 -6.22 5.06
CA ILE A 180 -5.27 -7.01 5.09
C ILE A 180 -5.01 -7.55 6.50
N LEU A 181 -5.10 -6.70 7.53
CA LEU A 181 -4.85 -7.10 8.92
C LEU A 181 -5.86 -8.15 9.41
N GLU A 182 -7.16 -7.91 9.20
CA GLU A 182 -8.23 -8.84 9.58
C GLU A 182 -8.06 -10.21 8.89
N ARG A 183 -7.68 -10.22 7.60
CA ARG A 183 -7.42 -11.46 6.85
C ARG A 183 -6.25 -12.27 7.41
N ASN A 184 -5.30 -11.60 8.06
CA ASN A 184 -4.15 -12.19 8.72
C ASN A 184 -4.35 -12.40 10.24
N GLY A 185 -5.60 -12.35 10.72
CA GLY A 185 -5.95 -12.71 12.10
C GLY A 185 -5.66 -11.64 13.15
N TYR A 186 -5.41 -10.39 12.75
CA TYR A 186 -5.25 -9.29 13.70
C TYR A 186 -6.62 -8.84 14.23
N ASP A 187 -6.73 -8.69 15.55
CA ASP A 187 -7.87 -7.99 16.16
C ASP A 187 -7.70 -6.47 15.99
N VAL A 188 -8.35 -5.93 14.97
CA VAL A 188 -8.30 -4.50 14.67
C VAL A 188 -9.19 -3.65 15.55
N SER A 189 -10.08 -4.27 16.34
CA SER A 189 -11.04 -3.53 17.18
C SER A 189 -10.36 -2.72 18.29
N GLN A 190 -9.17 -3.13 18.72
CA GLN A 190 -8.36 -2.44 19.74
C GLN A 190 -7.87 -1.05 19.33
N TRP A 191 -7.94 -0.70 18.03
CA TRP A 191 -7.59 0.62 17.51
C TRP A 191 -8.82 1.50 17.24
N ASN A 192 -10.03 0.94 17.31
CA ASN A 192 -11.26 1.72 17.21
C ASN A 192 -11.39 2.66 18.42
N GLY A 193 -11.65 3.95 18.18
CA GLY A 193 -11.89 4.94 19.24
C GLY A 193 -10.63 5.55 19.88
N LYS A 194 -9.43 5.13 19.48
CA LYS A 194 -8.21 5.89 19.80
C LYS A 194 -8.16 7.11 18.87
N SER A 195 -8.58 8.26 19.39
CA SER A 195 -8.22 9.54 18.77
C SER A 195 -6.72 9.55 18.61
N THR A 196 -6.22 9.47 17.38
CA THR A 196 -4.84 9.86 17.12
C THR A 196 -4.82 11.36 17.32
N ASP A 197 -4.45 11.81 18.52
CA ASP A 197 -4.15 13.22 18.75
C ASP A 197 -3.03 13.59 17.77
N ILE A 198 -3.39 14.32 16.72
CA ILE A 198 -2.49 14.80 15.66
C ILE A 198 -1.80 16.09 16.14
N THR A 199 -1.43 16.15 17.42
CA THR A 199 -0.68 17.25 18.02
C THR A 199 0.56 16.68 18.66
N GLU A 200 1.48 16.22 17.83
CA GLU A 200 2.91 16.23 18.10
C GLU A 200 3.59 15.94 16.76
N ALA A 201 3.90 17.03 16.07
CA ALA A 201 4.92 17.05 15.05
C ALA A 201 6.23 16.80 15.79
N ASP A 202 6.75 15.58 15.70
CA ASP A 202 8.14 15.32 16.05
C ASP A 202 9.01 15.92 14.94
N GLU A 203 9.91 16.81 15.38
CA GLU A 203 11.01 17.44 14.62
C GLU A 203 11.97 16.40 14.00
#